data_AF-A0ABD1AYC9-F1
#
_entry.id   AF-A0ABD1AYC9-F1
#
_cell.length_a   1.000
_cell.length_b   1.000
_cell.length_c   1.000
_cell.angle_alpha   90.00
_cell.angle_beta   90.00
_cell.angle_gamma   90.00
#
_symmetry.space_group_name_H-M   'P 1'
#
loop_
_entity.id
_entity.type
_entity.pdbx_description
1 polymer ?
#
loop_
_entity_poly.entity_id
_entity_poly.type
_entity_poly.pdbx_seq_one_letter_code
_entity_poly.pdbx_strand_id
1 'polypeptide(L)'
;MERKMTKLAEKKISVDPIPLDLIPEILIGLPVKTLTRLLCVSKQYASIIRNRDFIKSYLIMSCTRPQSLITPGQEPATLPLIASSPKSR
;
A
#
# COMPACT_ATOMS: atom_id res chain seq x y z
N MET A 1 14.69 49.17 -13.05
CA MET A 1 15.43 48.05 -12.44
C MET A 1 14.93 46.75 -13.04
N GLU A 2 15.52 46.34 -14.17
CA GLU A 2 15.21 45.06 -14.82
C GLU A 2 15.77 43.90 -14.02
N ARG A 3 14.90 42.98 -13.60
CA ARG A 3 15.30 41.72 -12.97
C ARG A 3 15.78 40.79 -14.08
N LYS A 4 17.09 40.72 -14.30
CA LYS A 4 17.69 39.73 -15.17
C LYS A 4 17.54 38.35 -14.53
N MET A 5 16.64 37.53 -15.06
CA MET A 5 16.52 36.12 -14.70
C MET A 5 17.74 35.39 -15.28
N THR A 6 18.62 34.92 -14.42
CA THR A 6 19.74 34.06 -14.80
C THR A 6 19.19 32.73 -15.31
N LYS A 7 19.39 32.51 -16.61
CA LYS A 7 19.05 31.28 -17.32
C LYS A 7 19.92 30.16 -16.78
N LEU A 8 19.43 29.43 -15.79
CA LEU A 8 20.08 28.22 -15.30
C LEU A 8 19.95 27.17 -16.41
N ALA A 9 21.10 26.78 -16.98
CA ALA A 9 21.15 25.75 -18.01
C ALA A 9 20.55 24.46 -17.43
N GLU A 10 19.33 24.15 -17.82
CA GLU A 10 18.66 22.90 -17.51
C GLU A 10 19.47 21.78 -18.14
N LYS A 11 20.32 21.12 -17.34
CA LYS A 11 20.90 19.85 -17.73
C LYS A 11 19.74 18.85 -17.78
N LYS A 12 19.14 18.71 -18.97
CA LYS A 12 18.06 17.77 -19.26
C LYS A 12 18.58 16.37 -18.98
N ILE A 13 18.31 15.87 -17.78
CA ILE A 13 18.49 14.47 -17.44
C ILE A 13 17.58 13.73 -18.42
N SER A 14 18.17 12.97 -19.34
CA SER A 14 17.42 12.06 -20.21
C SER A 14 16.99 10.90 -19.35
N VAL A 15 15.89 11.07 -18.63
CA VAL A 15 15.17 9.98 -17.99
C VAL A 15 14.34 9.34 -19.07
N ASP A 16 14.70 8.12 -19.45
CA ASP A 16 13.86 7.30 -20.30
C ASP A 16 12.54 7.05 -19.58
N PRO A 17 11.39 7.43 -20.19
CA PRO A 17 10.10 7.28 -19.52
C PRO A 17 9.78 5.80 -19.35
N ILE A 18 9.21 5.46 -18.20
CA ILE A 18 8.67 4.11 -17.96
C ILE A 18 7.58 3.86 -19.02
N PRO A 19 7.61 2.70 -19.72
CA PRO A 19 6.56 2.30 -20.64
C PRO A 19 5.17 2.31 -19.98
N LEU A 20 4.16 2.85 -20.67
CA LEU A 20 2.83 3.10 -20.11
C LEU A 20 2.09 1.81 -19.72
N ASP A 21 2.35 0.74 -20.45
CA ASP A 21 1.85 -0.61 -20.26
C ASP A 21 2.37 -1.27 -18.97
N LEU A 22 3.54 -0.88 -18.47
CA LEU A 22 4.12 -1.40 -17.23
C LEU A 22 3.66 -0.64 -15.98
N ILE A 23 3.14 0.58 -16.14
CA ILE A 23 2.68 1.40 -15.01
C ILE A 23 1.58 0.69 -14.19
N PRO A 24 0.52 0.10 -14.78
CA PRO A 24 -0.51 -0.61 -14.02
C PRO A 24 0.06 -1.73 -13.14
N GLU A 25 1.04 -2.48 -13.61
CA GLU A 25 1.66 -3.59 -12.87
C GLU A 25 2.42 -3.08 -11.64
N ILE A 26 3.17 -1.99 -11.80
CA ILE A 26 3.87 -1.33 -10.70
C ILE A 26 2.87 -0.82 -9.65
N LEU A 27 1.83 -0.12 -10.10
CA LEU A 27 0.80 0.44 -9.23
C LEU A 27 0.04 -0.65 -8.48
N ILE A 28 -0.21 -1.80 -9.11
CA ILE A 28 -0.90 -2.94 -8.50
C ILE A 28 -0.17 -3.47 -7.25
N GLY A 29 1.15 -3.31 -7.17
CA GLY A 29 1.96 -3.67 -6.01
C GLY A 29 1.89 -2.69 -4.83
N LEU A 30 1.29 -1.52 -5.00
CA LEU A 30 1.30 -0.46 -3.99
C LEU A 30 0.10 -0.54 -3.03
N PRO A 31 0.26 -0.16 -1.76
CA PRO A 31 -0.87 -0.01 -0.84
C PRO A 31 -1.86 1.08 -1.30
N VAL A 32 -3.14 0.92 -0.92
CA VAL A 32 -4.23 1.87 -1.25
C VAL A 32 -3.91 3.31 -0.86
N LYS A 33 -3.24 3.51 0.29
CA LYS A 33 -2.84 4.84 0.78
C LYS A 33 -1.86 5.56 -0.17
N THR A 34 -0.99 4.80 -0.83
CA THR A 34 -0.05 5.33 -1.82
C THR A 34 -0.77 5.64 -3.13
N LEU A 35 -1.66 4.74 -3.56
CA LEU A 35 -2.48 4.95 -4.77
C LEU A 35 -3.35 6.20 -4.68
N THR A 36 -3.94 6.47 -3.52
CA THR A 36 -4.74 7.68 -3.30
C THR A 36 -3.94 8.97 -3.43
N ARG A 37 -2.66 8.95 -3.04
CA ARG A 37 -1.76 10.09 -3.30
C ARG A 37 -1.49 10.24 -4.79
N LEU A 38 -1.22 9.13 -5.49
CA LEU A 38 -0.90 9.12 -6.93
C LEU A 38 -2.05 9.61 -7.81
N LEU A 39 -3.30 9.42 -7.39
CA LEU A 39 -4.47 10.00 -8.06
C LEU A 39 -4.38 11.53 -8.23
N CYS A 40 -3.67 12.22 -7.34
CA CYS A 40 -3.56 13.68 -7.34
C CYS A 40 -2.31 14.19 -8.06
N VAL A 41 -1.37 13.30 -8.46
CA VAL A 41 -0.07 13.71 -9.00
C VAL A 41 -0.14 13.91 -10.51
N SER A 42 -0.89 13.07 -11.24
CA SER A 42 -1.05 13.23 -12.69
C SER A 42 -2.39 12.67 -13.19
N LYS A 43 -2.85 13.22 -14.32
CA LYS A 43 -4.06 12.74 -15.01
C LYS A 43 -3.89 11.30 -15.53
N GLN A 44 -2.69 10.91 -15.96
CA GLN A 44 -2.39 9.55 -16.40
C GLN A 44 -2.55 8.54 -15.26
N TYR A 45 -1.93 8.80 -14.11
CA TYR A 45 -2.07 7.92 -12.94
C TYR A 45 -3.52 7.84 -12.47
N ALA A 46 -4.23 8.98 -12.44
CA ALA A 46 -5.65 9.01 -12.11
C ALA A 46 -6.50 8.16 -13.06
N SER A 47 -6.22 8.20 -14.36
CA SER A 47 -6.93 7.41 -15.36
C SER A 47 -6.66 5.91 -15.23
N ILE A 48 -5.42 5.52 -14.95
CA ILE A 48 -5.04 4.11 -14.76
C ILE A 48 -5.71 3.56 -13.50
N ILE A 49 -5.61 4.26 -12.37
CA ILE A 49 -6.14 3.79 -11.08
C ILE A 49 -7.67 3.68 -11.08
N ARG A 50 -8.37 4.55 -11.83
CA ARG A 50 -9.84 4.50 -11.97
C ARG A 50 -10.33 3.50 -13.00
N ASN A 51 -9.44 2.92 -13.80
CA ASN A 51 -9.81 1.93 -14.81
C ASN A 51 -10.33 0.65 -14.14
N ARG A 52 -11.41 0.06 -14.69
CA ARG A 52 -12.06 -1.12 -14.14
C ARG A 52 -11.17 -2.37 -14.14
N ASP A 53 -10.37 -2.55 -15.18
CA ASP A 53 -9.46 -3.70 -15.31
C ASP A 53 -8.33 -3.62 -14.29
N PHE A 54 -7.83 -2.40 -14.03
CA PHE A 54 -6.88 -2.14 -12.95
C PHE A 54 -7.49 -2.50 -11.59
N ILE A 55 -8.69 -1.99 -11.29
CA ILE A 55 -9.37 -2.26 -10.00
C ILE A 55 -9.59 -3.77 -9.80
N LYS A 56 -10.04 -4.48 -10.85
CA LYS A 56 -10.25 -5.93 -10.80
C LYS A 56 -8.96 -6.67 -10.49
N SER A 57 -7.89 -6.33 -11.19
CA SER A 57 -6.57 -6.97 -11.02
C SER A 57 -5.98 -6.67 -9.63
N TYR A 58 -6.10 -5.42 -9.16
CA TYR A 58 -5.71 -5.02 -7.82
C TYR A 58 -6.45 -5.81 -6.73
N LEU A 59 -7.77 -5.97 -6.88
CA LEU A 59 -8.58 -6.71 -5.92
C LEU A 59 -8.19 -8.18 -5.86
N ILE A 60 -8.05 -8.85 -7.01
CA ILE A 60 -7.58 -10.24 -7.10
C ILE A 60 -6.24 -10.40 -6.37
N MET A 61 -5.30 -9.48 -6.61
CA MET A 61 -3.98 -9.55 -6.00
C MET A 61 -4.02 -9.27 -4.49
N SER A 62 -4.92 -8.41 -4.03
CA SER A 62 -5.12 -8.14 -2.60
C SER A 62 -5.77 -9.30 -1.85
N CYS A 63 -6.68 -10.05 -2.50
CA CYS A 63 -7.34 -11.22 -1.91
C CYS A 63 -6.46 -12.47 -1.89
N THR A 64 -5.54 -12.60 -2.86
CA THR A 64 -4.61 -13.74 -2.95
C THR A 64 -3.38 -13.58 -2.05
N ARG A 65 -3.09 -12.36 -1.58
CA ARG A 65 -2.11 -12.17 -0.51
C ARG A 65 -2.74 -12.72 0.78
N PRO A 66 -2.16 -13.77 1.41
CA PRO A 66 -2.63 -14.22 2.70
C PRO A 66 -2.51 -13.02 3.63
N GLN A 67 -3.65 -12.45 4.03
CA GLN A 67 -3.68 -11.44 5.07
C GLN A 67 -2.99 -12.08 6.26
N SER A 68 -1.83 -11.56 6.62
CA SER A 68 -1.05 -12.01 7.78
C SER A 68 -2.04 -12.20 8.90
N LEU A 69 -2.30 -13.46 9.27
CA LEU A 69 -3.18 -13.81 10.35
C LEU A 69 -2.57 -13.16 11.60
N ILE A 70 -3.12 -12.02 12.01
CA ILE A 70 -2.98 -11.59 13.38
C ILE A 70 -3.87 -12.56 14.14
N THR A 71 -3.31 -13.70 14.51
CA THR A 71 -3.90 -14.53 15.56
C THR A 71 -3.96 -13.64 16.80
N PRO A 72 -5.15 -13.33 17.35
CA PRO A 72 -5.22 -12.72 18.67
C PRO A 72 -4.40 -13.62 19.61
N GLY A 73 -3.50 -12.96 20.34
CA GLY A 73 -2.44 -13.60 21.11
C GLY A 73 -2.95 -14.80 21.90
N GLN A 74 -2.14 -15.84 21.86
CA GLN A 74 -2.18 -16.97 22.76
C GLN A 74 -2.48 -16.49 24.20
N GLU A 75 -3.71 -16.68 24.66
CA GLU A 75 -4.06 -16.62 26.08
C GLU A 75 -3.13 -17.60 26.79
N PRO A 76 -2.25 -17.14 27.71
CA PRO A 76 -1.43 -18.06 28.48
C PRO A 76 -2.38 -18.88 29.34
N ALA A 77 -2.41 -20.18 29.07
CA ALA A 77 -3.15 -21.19 29.80
C ALA A 77 -2.96 -21.01 31.32
N THR A 78 -3.87 -20.28 31.95
CA THR A 78 -4.11 -20.43 33.38
C THR A 78 -4.94 -21.70 33.49
N LEU A 79 -4.25 -22.79 33.84
CA LEU A 79 -4.86 -24.07 34.16
C LEU A 79 -6.06 -23.83 35.10
N PRO A 80 -7.22 -24.48 34.88
CA PRO A 80 -8.25 -24.51 35.90
C PRO A 80 -7.64 -25.25 37.08
N LEU A 81 -7.30 -24.51 38.14
CA LEU A 81 -6.92 -25.10 39.42
C LEU A 81 -8.17 -25.78 39.96
N ILE A 82 -8.30 -27.03 39.55
CA ILE A 82 -9.10 -28.09 40.15
C ILE A 82 -9.29 -27.84 41.64
N ALA A 83 -10.56 -27.87 42.02
CA ALA A 83 -11.04 -27.85 43.38
C ALA A 83 -10.13 -28.63 44.33
N SER A 84 -9.66 -27.95 45.37
CA SER A 84 -9.31 -28.61 46.62
C SER A 84 -9.93 -27.79 47.74
N SER A 85 -11.18 -28.13 48.05
CA SER A 85 -11.70 -27.95 49.40
C SER A 85 -10.81 -28.76 50.35
N PRO A 86 -10.43 -28.20 51.51
CA PRO A 86 -10.64 -29.01 52.71
C PRO A 86 -11.29 -28.22 53.84
N LYS A 87 -12.18 -28.97 54.49
CA LYS A 87 -12.83 -28.83 55.78
C LYS A 87 -11.86 -28.38 56.91
N SER A 88 -12.47 -27.96 58.02
CA SER A 88 -11.94 -27.74 59.39
C SER A 88 -11.53 -26.29 59.67
N ARG A 89 -12.08 -25.57 60.65
CA ARG A 89 -12.59 -25.96 61.98
C ARG A 89 -13.63 -24.94 62.47
#